data_AF-A0A538HCW3-F1
#
_entry.id   AF-A0A538HCW3-F1
#
_cell.length_a   1.000
_cell.length_b   1.000
_cell.length_c   1.000
_cell.angle_alpha   90.00
_cell.angle_beta   90.00
_cell.angle_gamma   90.00
#
_symmetry.space_group_name_H-M   'P 1'
#
loop_
_entity.id
_entity.type
_entity.pdbx_description
1 polymer ?
#
loop_
_entity_poly.entity_id
_entity_poly.type
_entity_poly.pdbx_seq_one_letter_code
_entity_poly.pdbx_strand_id
1 'polypeptide(L)'
;MRLETVGDDVRVTVTLGARLPAKLATGEVMGIGVDFARGDAGESAYQLFADGEDDGWYAYLDTPTGFVPYPGTFDLAGDGVVFTVPWSALGGTRTGRTATFVDWSKRSVDRVRSSNDRAPDSGRVPFSA
;
A
#
# COMPACT_ATOMS: atom_id res chain seq x y z
N MET A 1 -9.70 2.46 2.29
CA MET A 1 -9.08 1.25 1.70
C MET A 1 -10.10 0.12 1.70
N ARG A 2 -10.06 -0.77 0.70
CA ARG A 2 -10.85 -2.00 0.59
C ARG A 2 -9.94 -3.19 0.34
N LEU A 3 -10.19 -4.33 0.99
CA LEU A 3 -9.52 -5.61 0.74
C LEU A 3 -10.54 -6.61 0.19
N GLU A 4 -10.16 -7.37 -0.83
CA GLU A 4 -11.00 -8.38 -1.46
C GLU A 4 -10.18 -9.63 -1.76
N THR A 5 -10.68 -10.80 -1.40
CA THR A 5 -10.10 -12.08 -1.85
C THR A 5 -10.52 -12.34 -3.30
N VAL A 6 -9.55 -12.65 -4.17
CA VAL A 6 -9.79 -12.98 -5.58
C VAL A 6 -9.02 -14.27 -5.89
N GLY A 7 -9.67 -15.42 -5.73
CA GLY A 7 -8.98 -16.71 -5.76
C GLY A 7 -7.96 -16.80 -4.63
N ASP A 8 -6.71 -17.12 -4.96
CA ASP A 8 -5.60 -17.23 -4.00
C ASP A 8 -4.90 -15.88 -3.70
N ASP A 9 -5.40 -14.79 -4.31
CA ASP A 9 -4.85 -13.44 -4.18
C ASP A 9 -5.68 -12.56 -3.25
N VAL A 10 -5.05 -11.51 -2.74
CA VAL A 10 -5.71 -10.34 -2.17
C VAL A 10 -5.59 -9.17 -3.13
N ARG A 11 -6.73 -8.55 -3.44
CA ARG A 11 -6.81 -7.23 -4.06
C ARG A 11 -7.01 -6.17 -2.98
N VAL A 12 -6.11 -5.20 -2.92
CA VAL A 12 -6.19 -4.05 -2.04
C VAL A 12 -6.40 -2.80 -2.88
N THR A 13 -7.47 -2.06 -2.60
CA THR A 13 -7.75 -0.77 -3.23
C THR A 13 -7.63 0.35 -2.21
N VAL A 14 -6.72 1.28 -2.44
CA VAL A 14 -6.59 2.53 -1.68
C VAL A 14 -7.20 3.66 -2.52
N THR A 15 -8.40 4.11 -2.14
CA THR A 15 -9.04 5.28 -2.73
C THR A 15 -8.46 6.56 -2.12
N LEU A 16 -8.04 7.49 -2.99
CA LEU A 16 -7.48 8.78 -2.64
C LEU A 16 -8.51 9.88 -2.86
N GLY A 17 -8.24 11.07 -2.31
CA GLY A 17 -9.12 12.24 -2.52
C GLY A 17 -9.07 12.81 -3.94
N ALA A 18 -8.15 12.35 -4.79
CA ALA A 18 -8.00 12.79 -6.17
C ALA A 18 -7.34 11.70 -7.03
N ARG A 19 -7.52 11.81 -8.35
CA ARG A 19 -6.76 11.01 -9.32
C ARG A 19 -5.27 11.31 -9.22
N LEU A 20 -4.46 10.27 -9.12
CA LEU A 20 -3.01 10.39 -9.22
C LEU A 20 -2.59 10.65 -10.68
N PRO A 21 -1.56 11.47 -10.89
CA PRO A 21 -0.96 11.59 -12.21
C PRO A 21 -0.21 10.30 -12.57
N ALA A 22 -0.05 10.03 -13.87
CA ALA A 22 0.68 8.86 -14.35
C ALA A 22 2.17 8.85 -13.94
N LYS A 23 2.71 10.01 -13.57
CA LYS A 23 4.04 10.24 -13.01
C LYS A 23 4.06 11.58 -12.28
N LEU A 24 4.97 11.74 -11.32
CA LEU A 24 5.09 12.99 -10.56
C LEU A 24 5.86 14.06 -11.35
N ALA A 25 5.85 15.28 -10.82
CA ALA A 25 6.73 16.33 -11.34
C ALA A 25 8.19 16.04 -10.97
N THR A 26 9.13 16.48 -11.81
CA THR A 26 10.57 16.31 -11.56
C THR A 26 10.96 16.79 -10.16
N GLY A 27 11.64 15.92 -9.43
CA GLY A 27 12.11 16.17 -8.06
C GLY A 27 11.04 15.98 -6.97
N GLU A 28 9.85 15.50 -7.30
CA GLU A 28 8.86 15.02 -6.33
C GLU A 28 8.90 13.50 -6.22
N VAL A 29 8.68 13.00 -5.00
CA VAL A 29 8.56 11.57 -4.68
C VAL A 29 7.34 11.40 -3.79
N MET A 30 6.54 10.37 -4.06
CA MET A 30 5.36 10.02 -3.26
C MET A 30 5.32 8.53 -2.99
N GLY A 31 5.23 8.15 -1.73
CA GLY A 31 4.95 6.79 -1.31
C GLY A 31 3.49 6.62 -0.88
N ILE A 32 2.90 5.50 -1.29
CA ILE A 32 1.58 5.06 -0.83
C ILE A 32 1.73 3.63 -0.35
N GLY A 33 1.52 3.43 0.94
CA GLY A 33 1.75 2.15 1.60
C GLY A 33 0.49 1.54 2.21
N VAL A 34 0.45 0.20 2.25
CA VAL A 34 -0.49 -0.59 3.03
C VAL A 34 0.28 -1.54 3.92
N ASP A 35 0.17 -1.33 5.23
CA ASP A 35 0.76 -2.17 6.25
C ASP A 35 -0.13 -3.37 6.57
N PHE A 36 0.48 -4.53 6.77
CA PHE A 36 -0.13 -5.75 7.30
C PHE A 36 0.60 -6.16 8.58
N ALA A 37 0.03 -5.84 9.74
CA ALA A 37 0.61 -6.16 11.04
C ALA A 37 0.44 -7.64 11.40
N ARG A 38 1.39 -8.18 12.19
CA ARG A 38 1.28 -9.53 12.77
C ARG A 38 0.91 -9.46 14.25
N GLY A 39 -0.31 -9.86 14.59
CA GLY A 39 -0.79 -9.87 15.97
C GLY A 39 -1.09 -8.46 16.51
N ASP A 40 -1.02 -8.29 17.83
CA ASP A 40 -1.31 -7.02 18.51
C ASP A 40 -0.09 -6.10 18.68
N ALA A 41 1.12 -6.58 18.35
CA ALA A 41 2.32 -5.75 18.29
C ALA A 41 2.23 -4.85 17.05
N GLY A 42 2.31 -3.53 17.26
CA GLY A 42 1.97 -2.52 16.25
C GLY A 42 2.96 -2.34 15.08
N GLU A 43 3.93 -3.23 14.88
CA GLU A 43 4.87 -3.16 13.76
C GLU A 43 4.32 -3.94 12.55
N SER A 44 4.41 -3.35 11.36
CA SER A 44 3.97 -4.01 10.12
C SER A 44 4.90 -5.19 9.83
N ALA A 45 4.31 -6.36 9.56
CA ALA A 45 5.09 -7.53 9.18
C ALA A 45 5.32 -7.57 7.67
N TYR A 46 4.42 -6.96 6.90
CA TYR A 46 4.52 -6.83 5.45
C TYR A 46 3.97 -5.47 5.05
N GLN A 47 4.52 -4.90 3.99
CA GLN A 47 4.07 -3.61 3.47
C GLN A 47 3.95 -3.70 1.94
N LEU A 48 2.76 -3.47 1.41
CA LEU A 48 2.58 -3.17 -0.02
C LEU A 48 2.92 -1.70 -0.20
N PHE A 49 3.79 -1.37 -1.12
CA PHE A 49 4.24 0.00 -1.29
C PHE A 49 4.25 0.39 -2.76
N ALA A 50 3.72 1.56 -3.08
CA ALA A 50 3.81 2.18 -4.39
C ALA A 50 4.64 3.46 -4.28
N ASP A 51 5.70 3.53 -5.07
CA ASP A 51 6.61 4.66 -5.15
C ASP A 51 6.39 5.40 -6.47
N GLY A 52 6.00 6.66 -6.37
CA GLY A 52 5.79 7.56 -7.50
C GLY A 52 6.98 8.48 -7.68
N GLU A 53 7.52 8.51 -8.89
CA GLU A 53 8.65 9.33 -9.31
C GLU A 53 8.35 10.07 -10.63
N ASP A 54 9.32 10.79 -11.19
CA ASP A 54 9.13 11.58 -12.41
C ASP A 54 9.15 10.77 -13.73
N ASP A 55 9.45 9.48 -13.62
CA ASP A 55 9.44 8.50 -14.69
C ASP A 55 8.27 7.50 -14.60
N GLY A 56 7.60 7.37 -13.44
CA GLY A 56 6.43 6.51 -13.30
C GLY A 56 6.09 6.13 -11.87
N TRP A 57 5.37 5.03 -11.73
CA TRP A 57 5.02 4.41 -10.46
C TRP A 57 5.52 2.98 -10.41
N TYR A 58 6.06 2.59 -9.27
CA TYR A 58 6.64 1.27 -9.02
C TYR A 58 6.06 0.65 -7.77
N ALA A 59 5.76 -0.65 -7.82
CA ALA A 59 5.29 -1.38 -6.65
C ALA A 59 6.39 -2.26 -6.06
N TYR A 60 6.38 -2.37 -4.73
CA TYR A 60 7.30 -3.19 -3.95
C TYR A 60 6.55 -3.90 -2.82
N LEU A 61 7.11 -5.01 -2.37
CA LEU A 61 6.66 -5.70 -1.18
C LEU A 61 7.80 -5.69 -0.16
N ASP A 62 7.59 -5.07 0.99
CA ASP A 62 8.43 -5.27 2.16
C ASP A 62 7.94 -6.49 2.93
N THR A 63 8.87 -7.30 3.40
CA THR A 63 8.62 -8.56 4.10
C THR A 63 9.44 -8.58 5.39
N PRO A 64 9.20 -9.53 6.32
CA PRO A 64 10.04 -9.66 7.50
C PRO A 64 11.53 -9.93 7.18
N THR A 65 11.84 -10.31 5.93
CA THR A 65 13.19 -10.58 5.45
C THR A 65 13.76 -9.48 4.55
N GLY A 66 13.02 -8.38 4.37
CA GLY A 66 13.37 -7.23 3.54
C GLY A 66 12.57 -7.13 2.24
N PHE A 67 12.94 -6.15 1.42
CA PHE A 67 12.27 -5.83 0.16
C PHE A 67 12.46 -6.93 -0.89
N VAL A 68 11.36 -7.26 -1.56
CA VAL A 68 11.33 -8.21 -2.68
C VAL A 68 10.65 -7.59 -3.91
N PRO A 69 10.94 -8.10 -5.13
CA PRO A 69 10.16 -7.76 -6.31
C PRO A 69 8.68 -8.00 -6.08
N TYR A 70 7.83 -7.10 -6.56
CA TYR A 70 6.40 -7.18 -6.33
C TYR A 70 5.80 -8.45 -6.98
N PRO A 71 5.27 -9.41 -6.20
CA PRO A 71 4.90 -10.73 -6.73
C PRO A 71 3.46 -10.77 -7.27
N GLY A 72 3.00 -9.68 -7.88
CA GLY A 72 1.61 -9.50 -8.29
C GLY A 72 1.43 -8.36 -9.30
N THR A 73 0.24 -7.78 -9.36
CA THR A 73 -0.06 -6.64 -10.25
C THR A 73 -0.33 -5.36 -9.48
N PHE A 74 0.02 -4.25 -10.11
CA PHE A 74 -0.18 -2.91 -9.58
C PHE A 74 -0.80 -2.03 -10.66
N ASP A 75 -1.83 -1.28 -10.30
CA ASP A 75 -2.55 -0.39 -11.21
C ASP A 75 -2.94 0.93 -10.54
N LEU A 76 -2.89 2.01 -11.32
CA LEU A 76 -3.54 3.28 -10.99
C LEU A 76 -4.94 3.28 -11.62
N ALA A 77 -5.97 3.06 -10.81
CA ALA A 77 -7.35 2.94 -11.25
C ALA A 77 -8.16 4.19 -10.87
N GLY A 78 -8.06 5.24 -11.69
CA GLY A 78 -8.82 6.48 -11.45
C GLY A 78 -8.27 7.24 -10.24
N ASP A 79 -9.04 7.31 -9.16
CA ASP A 79 -8.63 7.83 -7.84
C ASP A 79 -8.12 6.73 -6.90
N GLY A 80 -8.00 5.50 -7.39
CA GLY A 80 -7.51 4.34 -6.64
C GLY A 80 -6.09 3.94 -7.00
N VAL A 81 -5.35 3.50 -6.00
CA VAL A 81 -4.19 2.62 -6.15
C VAL A 81 -4.64 1.19 -5.89
N VAL A 82 -4.37 0.28 -6.81
CA VAL A 82 -4.79 -1.12 -6.72
C VAL A 82 -3.57 -2.03 -6.71
N PHE A 83 -3.45 -2.78 -5.64
CA PHE A 83 -2.48 -3.85 -5.46
C PHE A 83 -3.21 -5.18 -5.58
N THR A 84 -2.70 -6.12 -6.37
CA THR A 84 -3.16 -7.52 -6.34
C THR A 84 -1.94 -8.40 -6.10
N VAL A 85 -1.96 -9.19 -5.02
CA VAL A 85 -0.81 -9.99 -4.60
C VAL A 85 -1.26 -11.34 -4.02
N PRO A 86 -0.51 -12.44 -4.23
CA PRO A 86 -0.83 -13.72 -3.61
C PRO A 86 -0.84 -13.63 -2.09
N TRP A 87 -1.81 -14.27 -1.43
CA TRP A 87 -1.82 -14.36 0.04
C TRP A 87 -0.54 -15.01 0.57
N SER A 88 0.04 -15.96 -0.18
CA SER A 88 1.30 -16.63 0.18
C SER A 88 2.48 -15.66 0.32
N ALA A 89 2.52 -14.59 -0.47
CA ALA A 89 3.56 -13.55 -0.36
C ALA A 89 3.43 -12.72 0.94
N LEU A 90 2.22 -12.69 1.53
CA LEU A 90 1.92 -12.05 2.82
C LEU A 90 1.98 -13.03 4.00
N GLY A 91 2.62 -14.20 3.81
CA GLY A 91 2.70 -15.25 4.82
C GLY A 91 1.40 -16.03 5.02
N GLY A 92 0.51 -16.00 4.02
CA GLY A 92 -0.79 -16.66 4.03
C GLY A 92 -1.92 -15.82 4.61
N THR A 93 -3.14 -16.32 4.46
CA THR A 93 -4.36 -15.72 5.01
C THR A 93 -4.36 -15.76 6.53
N ARG A 94 -4.54 -14.63 7.21
CA ARG A 94 -4.57 -14.53 8.67
C ARG A 94 -5.29 -13.29 9.18
N THR A 95 -5.88 -13.39 10.37
CA THR A 95 -6.44 -12.22 11.06
C THR A 95 -5.33 -11.26 11.47
N GLY A 96 -5.53 -9.96 11.24
CA GLY A 96 -4.54 -8.94 11.57
C GLY A 96 -5.13 -7.54 11.51
N ARG A 97 -4.27 -6.55 11.65
CA ARG A 97 -4.60 -5.14 11.41
C ARG A 97 -3.92 -4.67 10.14
N THR A 98 -4.59 -3.78 9.44
CA THR A 98 -4.05 -3.11 8.27
C THR A 98 -4.12 -1.62 8.44
N ALA A 99 -3.13 -0.90 7.94
CA ALA A 99 -3.13 0.56 7.90
C ALA A 99 -2.75 1.02 6.49
N THR A 100 -3.15 2.24 6.14
CA THR A 100 -2.73 2.88 4.90
C THR A 100 -2.03 4.17 5.26
N PHE A 101 -0.97 4.50 4.52
CA PHE A 101 -0.27 5.75 4.70
C PHE A 101 0.13 6.35 3.35
N VAL A 102 0.34 7.66 3.37
CA VAL A 102 0.91 8.40 2.25
C VAL A 102 2.01 9.29 2.79
N ASP A 103 3.16 9.26 2.12
CA ASP A 103 4.25 10.19 2.32
C ASP A 103 4.57 10.89 1.00
N TRP A 104 4.88 12.17 1.10
CA TRP A 104 5.25 12.97 -0.06
C TRP A 104 6.40 13.89 0.30
N SER A 105 7.37 13.96 -0.60
CA SER A 105 8.52 14.83 -0.49
C SER A 105 8.83 15.49 -1.83
N LYS A 106 9.49 16.64 -1.75
CA LYS A 106 10.03 17.35 -2.92
C LYS A 106 11.47 17.71 -2.60
N ARG A 107 12.42 17.31 -3.46
CA ARG A 107 13.87 17.48 -3.24
C ARG A 107 14.32 18.92 -2.96
N SER A 108 13.48 19.92 -3.25
CA SER A 108 13.75 21.35 -2.99
C SER A 108 13.13 21.89 -1.68
N VAL A 109 12.52 21.05 -0.85
CA VAL A 109 11.78 21.47 0.35
C VAL A 109 12.04 20.49 1.49
N ASP A 110 12.64 20.95 2.60
CA ASP A 110 12.89 20.16 3.84
C ASP A 110 11.60 19.77 4.60
N ARG A 111 10.47 19.57 3.91
CA ARG A 111 9.18 19.26 4.53
C ARG A 111 8.68 17.91 4.03
N VAL A 112 8.84 16.90 4.87
CA VAL A 112 8.09 15.64 4.79
C VAL A 112 6.66 15.93 5.25
N ARG A 113 5.67 15.69 4.39
CA ARG A 113 4.28 15.57 4.83
C ARG A 113 3.93 14.09 4.83
N SER A 114 3.82 13.51 6.02
CA SER A 114 3.21 12.20 6.22
C SER A 114 1.83 12.40 6.82
N SER A 115 0.82 11.78 6.21
CA SER A 115 -0.51 11.68 6.79
C SER A 115 -0.88 10.20 6.87
N ASN A 116 -1.03 9.72 8.10
CA ASN A 116 -1.77 8.51 8.35
C ASN A 116 -3.24 8.91 8.43
N ASP A 117 -3.92 8.92 7.29
CA ASP A 117 -5.37 9.00 7.31
C ASP A 117 -5.84 7.77 8.05
N ARG A 118 -6.48 7.96 9.22
CA ARG A 118 -7.26 6.92 9.86
C ARG A 118 -8.29 6.50 8.81
N ALA A 119 -8.02 5.39 8.13
CA ALA A 119 -8.98 4.77 7.23
C ALA A 119 -10.30 4.69 8.01
N PRO A 120 -11.41 5.23 7.46
CA PRO A 120 -12.68 5.19 8.16
C PRO A 120 -13.00 3.73 8.43
N ASP A 121 -13.15 3.48 9.73
CA ASP A 121 -13.40 2.24 10.44
C ASP A 121 -12.17 1.44 10.94
N SER A 122 -11.97 1.55 12.26
CA SER A 122 -11.36 0.57 13.18
C SER A 122 -12.14 -0.75 13.23
N GLY A 123 -12.63 -1.21 12.07
CA GLY A 123 -13.42 -2.41 11.90
C GLY A 123 -12.53 -3.57 11.48
N ARG A 124 -12.50 -4.62 12.30
CA ARG A 124 -12.07 -5.94 11.85
C ARG A 124 -12.88 -6.27 10.60
N VAL A 125 -12.24 -6.33 9.43
CA VAL A 125 -12.84 -6.99 8.26
C VAL A 125 -12.49 -8.48 8.40
N PRO A 126 -13.40 -9.34 8.88
CA PRO A 126 -13.21 -10.77 8.67
C PRO A 126 -13.23 -11.02 7.16
N PHE A 127 -12.16 -11.55 6.61
CA PHE A 127 -12.19 -12.19 5.31
C PHE A 127 -12.54 -13.66 5.54
N SER A 128 -13.51 -14.17 4.79
CA SER A 128 -13.80 -15.61 4.72
C SER A 128 -13.12 -16.20 3.49
N ALA A 129 -12.65 -17.44 3.62
CA ALA A 129 -12.23 -18.29 2.51
C ALA A 129 -13.36 -18.51 1.51
#